data_AF-A0A8X6X891-F1
#
_entry.id   AF-A0A8X6X891-F1
#
_cell.length_a   1.000
_cell.length_b   1.000
_cell.length_c   1.000
_cell.angle_alpha   90.00
_cell.angle_beta   90.00
_cell.angle_gamma   90.00
#
_symmetry.space_group_name_H-M   'P 1'
#
loop_
_entity.id
_entity.type
_entity.pdbx_description
1 polymer ?
#
loop_
_entity_poly.entity_id
_entity_poly.type
_entity_poly.pdbx_seq_one_letter_code
_entity_poly.pdbx_strand_id
1 'polypeptide(L)'
;MTKGIEFEDDFLLGFLLCNKFNADGALAGIRHLLNLRKNHSYFFRSIQFDFTTIPAAQFIKVLPYRQSNGSVIVLFELGKVCWNDISFETFKQLAFIVYQQLLRDPVSQMAGINCINDFSNTGIRHLRYCTLPNLLLLYHVAFDCLPARYLEIHCINGNFLLSTMLTLFKPFMSEILRRTLHFHSSPEELLNYFPPEVIPVQYGGTLSDYYMADWMKKANKQHEDLTVKGQKNMFP
;
A
#
# COMPACT_ATOMS: atom_id res chain seq x y z
N MET A 1 21.11 6.96 17.44
CA MET A 1 19.65 6.83 17.23
C MET A 1 19.17 5.38 17.04
N THR A 2 20.03 4.36 17.14
CA THR A 2 19.65 2.93 16.99
C THR A 2 20.07 2.03 18.17
N LYS A 3 20.56 2.61 19.28
CA LYS A 3 20.99 1.80 20.44
C LYS A 3 19.76 1.13 21.08
N GLY A 4 19.79 -0.20 21.20
CA GLY A 4 18.80 -1.00 21.94
C GLY A 4 17.59 -1.49 21.13
N ILE A 5 17.64 -1.45 19.79
CA ILE A 5 16.62 -2.08 18.94
C ILE A 5 17.27 -3.28 18.24
N GLU A 6 16.84 -4.49 18.58
CA GLU A 6 17.16 -5.68 17.81
C GLU A 6 16.21 -5.74 16.62
N PHE A 7 16.78 -5.83 15.42
CA PHE A 7 16.04 -6.06 14.18
C PHE A 7 16.22 -7.51 13.79
N GLU A 8 15.13 -8.15 13.35
CA GLU A 8 15.20 -9.48 12.77
C GLU A 8 15.82 -9.43 11.37
N ASP A 9 16.51 -10.50 10.97
CA ASP A 9 17.22 -10.57 9.69
C ASP A 9 16.30 -10.36 8.49
N ASP A 10 15.10 -10.93 8.50
CA ASP A 10 14.11 -10.79 7.42
C ASP A 10 13.63 -9.35 7.24
N PHE A 11 13.54 -8.60 8.35
CA PHE A 11 13.19 -7.17 8.31
C PHE A 11 14.31 -6.36 7.65
N LEU A 12 15.57 -6.59 8.02
CA LEU A 12 16.72 -5.92 7.42
C LEU A 12 16.90 -6.30 5.94
N LEU A 13 16.67 -7.57 5.62
CA LEU A 13 16.75 -8.10 4.27
C LEU A 13 15.76 -7.39 3.34
N GLY A 14 14.53 -7.13 3.78
CA GLY A 14 13.56 -6.36 2.99
C GLY A 14 14.08 -5.00 2.54
N PHE A 15 14.73 -4.25 3.44
CA PHE A 15 15.34 -2.96 3.11
C PHE A 15 16.55 -3.09 2.19
N LEU A 16 17.36 -4.15 2.33
CA LEU A 16 18.46 -4.41 1.41
C LEU A 16 17.94 -4.77 0.01
N LEU A 17 16.93 -5.63 -0.07
CA LEU A 17 16.34 -6.08 -1.35
C LEU A 17 15.75 -4.91 -2.13
N CYS A 18 14.93 -4.05 -1.50
CA CYS A 18 14.35 -2.91 -2.19
C CYS A 18 15.42 -1.89 -2.64
N ASN A 19 16.57 -1.86 -1.96
CA ASN A 19 17.72 -1.01 -2.30
C ASN A 19 18.81 -1.74 -3.12
N LYS A 20 18.52 -2.92 -3.71
CA LYS A 20 19.50 -3.70 -4.50
C LYS A 20 20.83 -3.94 -3.76
N PHE A 21 20.74 -4.26 -2.48
CA PHE A 21 21.86 -4.46 -1.54
C PHE A 21 22.75 -3.24 -1.32
N ASN A 22 22.29 -2.03 -1.66
CA ASN A 22 22.95 -0.80 -1.25
C ASN A 22 22.69 -0.54 0.25
N ALA A 23 23.74 -0.67 1.07
CA ALA A 23 23.64 -0.53 2.51
C ALA A 23 23.25 0.88 2.98
N ASP A 24 23.71 1.93 2.29
CA ASP A 24 23.40 3.31 2.64
C ASP A 24 21.92 3.64 2.42
N GLY A 25 21.37 3.19 1.28
CA GLY A 25 19.95 3.32 0.96
C GLY A 25 19.06 2.53 1.93
N ALA A 26 19.44 1.28 2.24
CA ALA A 26 18.75 0.47 3.24
C ALA A 26 18.75 1.15 4.61
N LEU A 27 19.90 1.67 5.05
CA LEU A 27 20.02 2.39 6.31
C LEU A 27 19.22 3.69 6.34
N ALA A 28 19.13 4.42 5.21
CA ALA A 28 18.29 5.60 5.08
C ALA A 28 16.81 5.24 5.28
N GLY A 29 16.31 4.19 4.60
CA GLY A 29 14.94 3.69 4.77
C GLY A 29 14.63 3.30 6.23
N ILE A 30 15.54 2.57 6.88
CA ILE A 30 15.39 2.20 8.30
C ILE A 30 15.29 3.46 9.19
N ARG A 31 16.13 4.49 8.93
CA ARG A 31 16.06 5.76 9.68
C ARG A 31 14.72 6.47 9.47
N HIS A 32 14.18 6.47 8.25
CA HIS A 32 12.87 7.04 7.96
C HIS A 32 11.77 6.30 8.73
N LEU A 33 11.75 4.97 8.72
CA LEU A 33 10.80 4.17 9.49
C LEU A 33 10.90 4.43 11.00
N LEU A 34 12.11 4.51 11.56
CA LEU A 34 12.30 4.82 12.98
C LEU A 34 11.82 6.23 13.34
N ASN A 35 12.03 7.20 12.44
CA ASN A 35 11.52 8.55 12.62
C ASN A 35 9.99 8.60 12.54
N LEU A 36 9.38 7.83 11.62
CA LEU A 36 7.93 7.64 11.55
C LEU A 36 7.39 7.07 12.86
N ARG A 37 8.04 6.03 13.41
CA ARG A 37 7.64 5.43 14.70
C ARG A 37 7.72 6.43 15.85
N LYS A 38 8.73 7.30 15.85
CA LYS A 38 8.89 8.33 16.89
C LYS A 38 7.83 9.43 16.80
N ASN A 39 7.59 9.97 15.60
CA ASN A 39 6.76 11.17 15.42
C ASN A 39 5.30 10.86 15.11
N HIS A 40 5.00 9.66 14.61
CA HIS A 40 3.67 9.18 14.23
C HIS A 40 3.44 7.77 14.77
N SER A 41 3.69 7.57 16.07
CA SER A 41 3.64 6.27 16.74
C SER A 41 2.30 5.53 16.59
N TYR A 42 1.22 6.24 16.27
CA TYR A 42 -0.08 5.65 15.99
C TYR A 42 -0.03 4.61 14.85
N PHE A 43 0.84 4.75 13.84
CA PHE A 43 0.99 3.76 12.77
C PHE A 43 1.33 2.35 13.30
N PHE A 44 1.94 2.26 14.47
CA PHE A 44 2.45 1.02 15.06
C PHE A 44 1.60 0.54 16.24
N ARG A 45 0.43 1.15 16.48
CA ARG A 45 -0.49 0.68 17.51
C ARG A 45 -1.33 -0.47 16.96
N SER A 46 -1.59 -1.46 17.81
CA SER A 46 -2.57 -2.50 17.53
C SER A 46 -3.94 -1.88 17.25
N ILE A 47 -4.60 -2.35 16.20
CA ILE A 47 -6.01 -2.05 15.96
C ILE A 47 -6.77 -3.35 16.09
N GLN A 48 -7.78 -3.35 16.96
CA GLN A 48 -8.81 -4.39 16.98
C GLN A 48 -9.72 -4.17 15.78
N PHE A 49 -9.21 -4.51 14.59
CA PHE A 49 -9.90 -4.31 13.32
C PHE A 49 -10.13 -5.65 12.65
N ASP A 50 -11.39 -6.05 12.57
CA ASP A 50 -11.78 -7.22 11.82
C ASP A 50 -12.07 -6.82 10.36
N PHE A 51 -11.09 -7.09 9.50
CA PHE A 51 -11.17 -6.87 8.06
C PHE A 51 -12.30 -7.67 7.39
N THR A 52 -12.87 -8.66 8.08
CA THR A 52 -13.96 -9.49 7.57
C THR A 52 -15.35 -8.91 7.85
N THR A 53 -15.47 -8.01 8.85
CA THR A 53 -16.77 -7.49 9.29
C THR A 53 -16.96 -6.00 9.08
N ILE A 54 -15.89 -5.22 8.81
CA ILE A 54 -15.99 -3.76 8.69
C ILE A 54 -15.95 -3.32 7.21
N PRO A 55 -17.06 -2.78 6.65
CA PRO A 55 -17.12 -2.25 5.28
C PRO A 55 -16.06 -1.15 5.01
N ALA A 56 -15.68 -0.41 6.05
CA ALA A 56 -14.72 0.68 5.95
C ALA A 56 -13.29 0.26 5.58
N ALA A 57 -12.91 -1.03 5.63
CA ALA A 57 -11.62 -1.51 5.11
C ALA A 57 -11.67 -1.95 3.64
N GLN A 58 -12.83 -1.95 2.99
CA GLN A 58 -12.95 -2.37 1.58
C GLN A 58 -12.31 -1.40 0.58
N PHE A 59 -11.79 -0.25 1.04
CA PHE A 59 -11.09 0.71 0.19
C PHE A 59 -9.73 0.19 -0.29
N ILE A 60 -9.13 -0.81 0.37
CA ILE A 60 -7.85 -1.39 -0.02
C ILE A 60 -8.00 -2.90 -0.18
N LYS A 61 -7.52 -3.42 -1.30
CA LYS A 61 -7.56 -4.85 -1.63
C LYS A 61 -6.25 -5.28 -2.23
N VAL A 62 -5.73 -6.42 -1.80
CA VAL A 62 -4.66 -7.11 -2.50
C VAL A 62 -5.32 -8.12 -3.43
N LEU A 63 -5.11 -7.98 -4.75
CA LEU A 63 -5.72 -8.88 -5.72
C LEU A 63 -5.06 -10.26 -5.62
N PRO A 64 -5.82 -11.35 -5.82
CA PRO A 64 -5.38 -12.71 -5.50
C PRO A 64 -4.32 -13.25 -6.45
N TYR A 65 -4.25 -12.72 -7.68
CA TYR A 65 -3.34 -13.18 -8.71
C TYR A 65 -2.16 -12.23 -8.89
N ARG A 66 -0.98 -12.82 -9.04
CA ARG A 66 0.25 -12.11 -9.42
C ARG A 66 0.34 -11.99 -10.93
N GLN A 67 1.04 -10.97 -11.40
CA GLN A 67 1.45 -10.90 -12.80
C GLN A 67 2.51 -11.97 -13.13
N SER A 68 2.78 -12.17 -14.41
CA SER A 68 3.79 -13.12 -14.91
C SER A 68 5.20 -12.88 -14.36
N ASN A 69 5.53 -11.62 -14.02
CA ASN A 69 6.79 -11.24 -13.37
C ASN A 69 6.80 -11.48 -11.84
N GLY A 70 5.72 -12.06 -11.28
CA GLY A 70 5.55 -12.32 -9.84
C GLY A 70 5.07 -11.12 -9.02
N SER A 71 4.93 -9.94 -9.62
CA SER A 71 4.48 -8.75 -8.90
C SER A 71 3.02 -8.85 -8.49
N VAL A 72 2.69 -8.20 -7.38
CA VAL A 72 1.35 -8.19 -6.79
C VAL A 72 0.62 -6.90 -7.15
N ILE A 73 -0.71 -6.95 -7.21
CA ILE A 73 -1.55 -5.77 -7.49
C ILE A 73 -2.29 -5.37 -6.21
N VAL A 74 -2.15 -4.11 -5.82
CA VAL A 74 -2.90 -3.49 -4.73
C VAL A 74 -3.90 -2.49 -5.34
N LEU A 75 -5.18 -2.73 -5.11
CA LEU A 75 -6.29 -1.89 -5.55
C LEU A 75 -6.77 -1.00 -4.41
N PHE A 76 -6.79 0.31 -4.65
CA PHE A 76 -7.37 1.33 -3.80
C PHE A 76 -8.67 1.86 -4.41
N GLU A 77 -9.81 1.63 -3.77
CA GLU A 77 -11.11 2.18 -4.13
C GLU A 77 -11.48 3.32 -3.17
N LEU A 78 -10.90 4.50 -3.41
CA LEU A 78 -10.91 5.61 -2.45
C LEU A 78 -12.34 6.11 -2.14
N GLY A 79 -13.25 6.03 -3.10
CA GLY A 79 -14.66 6.42 -2.91
C GLY A 79 -15.44 5.53 -1.95
N LYS A 80 -14.93 4.34 -1.62
CA LYS A 80 -15.55 3.39 -0.67
C LYS A 80 -15.20 3.68 0.78
N VAL A 81 -14.31 4.65 1.06
CA VAL A 81 -13.99 5.00 2.45
C VAL A 81 -15.19 5.66 3.14
N CYS A 82 -15.68 5.04 4.20
CA CYS A 82 -16.72 5.61 5.05
C CYS A 82 -16.11 6.41 6.21
N TRP A 83 -15.95 7.72 6.00
CA TRP A 83 -15.36 8.63 7.00
C TRP A 83 -16.20 8.84 8.28
N ASN A 84 -17.44 8.32 8.31
CA ASN A 84 -18.25 8.28 9.52
C ASN A 84 -17.86 7.11 10.43
N ASP A 85 -17.31 6.03 9.84
CA ASP A 85 -16.97 4.80 10.56
C ASP A 85 -15.50 4.80 10.99
N ILE A 86 -14.62 5.44 10.21
CA ILE A 86 -13.19 5.49 10.48
C ILE A 86 -12.62 6.91 10.41
N SER A 87 -11.65 7.18 11.29
CA SER A 87 -10.86 8.40 11.25
C SER A 87 -9.84 8.36 10.10
N PHE A 88 -9.30 9.52 9.72
CA PHE A 88 -8.18 9.58 8.78
C PHE A 88 -6.90 8.93 9.34
N GLU A 89 -6.73 8.93 10.66
CA GLU A 89 -5.66 8.21 11.33
C GLU A 89 -5.80 6.69 11.11
N THR A 90 -7.00 6.17 11.34
CA THR A 90 -7.34 4.75 11.12
C THR A 90 -7.16 4.37 9.66
N PHE A 91 -7.61 5.18 8.70
CA PHE A 91 -7.38 4.96 7.28
C PHE A 91 -5.88 4.77 6.95
N LYS A 92 -5.03 5.67 7.45
CA LYS A 92 -3.58 5.60 7.26
C LYS A 92 -2.99 4.34 7.88
N GLN A 93 -3.40 4.00 9.10
CA GLN A 93 -2.93 2.78 9.76
C GLN A 93 -3.36 1.52 9.01
N LEU A 94 -4.60 1.43 8.53
CA LEU A 94 -5.09 0.27 7.78
C LEU A 94 -4.28 0.05 6.51
N ALA A 95 -4.02 1.11 5.73
CA ALA A 95 -3.16 1.02 4.56
C ALA A 95 -1.74 0.56 4.94
N PHE A 96 -1.18 1.12 6.01
CA PHE A 96 0.14 0.74 6.51
C PHE A 96 0.22 -0.74 6.94
N ILE A 97 -0.76 -1.23 7.67
CA ILE A 97 -0.86 -2.64 8.11
C ILE A 97 -0.91 -3.58 6.90
N VAL A 98 -1.74 -3.27 5.91
CA VAL A 98 -1.87 -4.11 4.70
C VAL A 98 -0.55 -4.19 3.95
N TYR A 99 0.17 -3.08 3.80
CA TYR A 99 1.50 -3.08 3.19
C TYR A 99 2.53 -3.84 4.03
N GLN A 100 2.50 -3.70 5.35
CA GLN A 100 3.39 -4.47 6.21
C GLN A 100 3.17 -5.97 6.05
N GLN A 101 1.91 -6.43 6.02
CA GLN A 101 1.62 -7.85 5.80
C GLN A 101 2.01 -8.31 4.39
N LEU A 102 1.75 -7.48 3.37
CA LEU A 102 2.14 -7.76 1.99
C LEU A 102 3.66 -7.93 1.83
N LEU A 103 4.43 -7.08 2.52
CA LEU A 103 5.88 -7.06 2.49
C LEU A 103 6.53 -8.12 3.38
N ARG A 104 5.77 -9.02 4.03
CA ARG A 104 6.34 -10.22 4.68
C ARG A 104 6.62 -11.33 3.68
N ASP A 105 5.95 -11.31 2.53
CA ASP A 105 6.19 -12.28 1.47
C ASP A 105 7.45 -11.90 0.66
N PRO A 106 8.49 -12.75 0.63
CA PRO A 106 9.72 -12.48 -0.11
C PRO A 106 9.48 -12.29 -1.61
N VAL A 107 8.47 -12.95 -2.18
CA VAL A 107 8.13 -12.78 -3.60
C VAL A 107 7.64 -11.37 -3.85
N SER A 108 6.77 -10.81 -3.01
CA SER A 108 6.34 -9.40 -3.09
C SER A 108 7.49 -8.42 -2.92
N GLN A 109 8.41 -8.66 -1.97
CA GLN A 109 9.60 -7.82 -1.78
C GLN A 109 10.48 -7.78 -3.04
N MET A 110 10.71 -8.95 -3.66
CA MET A 110 11.57 -9.07 -4.83
C MET A 110 10.88 -8.62 -6.12
N ALA A 111 9.66 -9.10 -6.39
CA ALA A 111 8.96 -8.90 -7.65
C ALA A 111 8.29 -7.52 -7.76
N GLY A 112 7.98 -6.88 -6.63
CA GLY A 112 7.42 -5.54 -6.58
C GLY A 112 5.89 -5.50 -6.59
N ILE A 113 5.36 -4.27 -6.56
CA ILE A 113 3.95 -3.94 -6.35
C ILE A 113 3.47 -3.02 -7.47
N ASN A 114 2.34 -3.34 -8.07
CA ASN A 114 1.57 -2.42 -8.90
C ASN A 114 0.38 -1.90 -8.11
N CYS A 115 0.12 -0.60 -8.22
CA CYS A 115 -0.99 0.03 -7.53
C CYS A 115 -2.04 0.48 -8.54
N ILE A 116 -3.31 0.19 -8.28
CA ILE A 116 -4.44 0.75 -9.02
C ILE A 116 -5.22 1.63 -8.06
N ASN A 117 -5.41 2.90 -8.38
CA ASN A 117 -6.13 3.87 -7.58
C ASN A 117 -7.39 4.28 -8.36
N ASP A 118 -8.54 3.81 -7.88
CA ASP A 118 -9.85 4.19 -8.39
C ASP A 118 -10.39 5.41 -7.63
N PHE A 119 -10.57 6.50 -8.38
CA PHE A 119 -11.10 7.76 -7.87
C PHE A 119 -12.63 7.88 -8.05
N SER A 120 -13.30 6.83 -8.53
CA SER A 120 -14.77 6.76 -8.58
C SER A 120 -15.39 7.07 -7.22
N ASN A 121 -16.54 7.72 -7.23
CA ASN A 121 -17.30 8.10 -6.03
C ASN A 121 -16.52 8.97 -5.02
N THR A 122 -15.34 9.47 -5.36
CA THR A 122 -14.66 10.50 -4.56
C THR A 122 -15.27 11.89 -4.81
N GLY A 123 -14.99 12.86 -3.95
CA GLY A 123 -15.65 14.18 -4.01
C GLY A 123 -15.26 15.08 -2.85
N ILE A 124 -15.99 16.18 -2.64
CA ILE A 124 -15.64 17.25 -1.68
C ILE A 124 -15.40 16.73 -0.26
N ARG A 125 -16.14 15.71 0.17
CA ARG A 125 -15.95 15.07 1.49
C ARG A 125 -14.54 14.50 1.73
N HIS A 126 -13.79 14.22 0.66
CA HIS A 126 -12.41 13.74 0.70
C HIS A 126 -11.39 14.89 0.68
N LEU A 127 -11.74 16.06 0.11
CA LEU A 127 -10.83 17.20 -0.02
C LEU A 127 -10.27 17.66 1.33
N ARG A 128 -11.07 17.59 2.39
CA ARG A 128 -10.63 17.93 3.76
C ARG A 128 -9.43 17.10 4.25
N TYR A 129 -9.21 15.92 3.66
CA TYR A 129 -8.06 15.06 3.97
C TYR A 129 -6.89 15.28 3.01
N CYS A 130 -7.13 15.91 1.85
CA CYS A 130 -6.15 16.16 0.79
C CYS A 130 -5.33 17.44 1.05
N THR A 131 -4.90 17.63 2.29
CA THR A 131 -4.02 18.73 2.67
C THR A 131 -2.58 18.38 2.30
N LEU A 132 -1.77 19.39 1.98
CA LEU A 132 -0.37 19.17 1.63
C LEU A 132 0.39 18.35 2.70
N PRO A 133 0.27 18.64 4.03
CA PRO A 133 0.93 17.83 5.05
C PRO A 133 0.50 16.34 5.04
N ASN A 134 -0.78 16.07 4.79
CA ASN A 134 -1.27 14.70 4.71
C ASN A 134 -0.73 13.97 3.47
N LEU A 135 -0.72 14.63 2.31
CA LEU A 135 -0.18 14.06 1.08
C LEU A 135 1.32 13.78 1.20
N LEU A 136 2.08 14.71 1.81
CA LEU A 136 3.50 14.52 2.07
C LEU A 136 3.75 13.36 3.05
N LEU A 137 2.94 13.22 4.10
CA LEU A 137 3.06 12.11 5.03
C LEU A 137 2.74 10.77 4.35
N LEU A 138 1.67 10.69 3.56
CA LEU A 138 1.32 9.48 2.81
C LEU A 138 2.43 9.08 1.83
N TYR A 139 2.99 10.06 1.11
CA TYR A 139 4.14 9.84 0.24
C TYR A 139 5.36 9.33 1.01
N HIS A 140 5.71 10.00 2.10
CA HIS A 140 6.86 9.63 2.93
C HIS A 140 6.72 8.19 3.47
N VAL A 141 5.52 7.82 3.93
CA VAL A 141 5.25 6.47 4.44
C VAL A 141 5.36 5.43 3.32
N ALA A 142 4.74 5.69 2.16
CA ALA A 142 4.72 4.74 1.05
C ALA A 142 6.12 4.52 0.45
N PHE A 143 6.85 5.59 0.15
CA PHE A 143 8.05 5.51 -0.68
C PHE A 143 9.37 5.53 0.10
N ASP A 144 9.42 6.12 1.30
CA ASP A 144 10.68 6.25 2.05
C ASP A 144 10.74 5.35 3.30
N CYS A 145 9.59 5.05 3.91
CA CYS A 145 9.54 4.28 5.17
C CYS A 145 9.32 2.78 4.98
N LEU A 146 8.56 2.38 3.96
CA LEU A 146 8.29 0.97 3.68
C LEU A 146 9.35 0.42 2.70
N PRO A 147 9.84 -0.82 2.89
CA PRO A 147 10.74 -1.47 1.93
C PRO A 147 9.97 -1.98 0.69
N ALA A 148 9.12 -1.13 0.12
CA ALA A 148 8.25 -1.44 -1.01
C ALA A 148 8.92 -1.06 -2.33
N ARG A 149 8.76 -1.91 -3.36
CA ARG A 149 9.22 -1.63 -4.72
C ARG A 149 8.01 -1.44 -5.63
N TYR A 150 7.61 -0.19 -5.84
CA TYR A 150 6.53 0.14 -6.76
C TYR A 150 7.00 0.05 -8.22
N LEU A 151 6.29 -0.73 -9.03
CA LEU A 151 6.55 -0.86 -10.46
C LEU A 151 5.76 0.17 -11.24
N GLU A 152 4.43 0.10 -11.14
CA GLU A 152 3.50 0.98 -11.84
C GLU A 152 2.36 1.42 -10.91
N ILE A 153 1.93 2.67 -11.04
CA ILE A 153 0.87 3.28 -10.24
C ILE A 153 -0.16 3.87 -11.19
N HIS A 154 -1.28 3.18 -11.32
CA HIS A 154 -2.37 3.54 -12.22
C HIS A 154 -3.43 4.33 -11.47
N CYS A 155 -3.89 5.42 -12.05
CA CYS A 155 -5.02 6.21 -11.58
C CYS A 155 -6.13 6.12 -12.62
N ILE A 156 -7.27 5.55 -12.24
CA ILE A 156 -8.47 5.40 -13.07
C ILE A 156 -9.61 6.23 -12.51
N ASN A 157 -10.60 6.53 -13.37
CA ASN A 157 -11.78 7.33 -13.00
C ASN A 157 -11.41 8.67 -12.33
N GLY A 158 -10.36 9.30 -12.86
CA GLY A 158 -9.83 10.57 -12.37
C GLY A 158 -10.90 11.66 -12.38
N ASN A 159 -10.97 12.43 -11.30
CA ASN A 159 -11.89 13.55 -11.17
C ASN A 159 -11.20 14.77 -10.53
N PHE A 160 -11.97 15.80 -10.19
CA PHE A 160 -11.43 17.02 -9.58
C PHE A 160 -10.55 16.77 -8.33
N LEU A 161 -10.83 15.72 -7.56
CA LEU A 161 -10.03 15.36 -6.39
C LEU A 161 -8.60 14.98 -6.80
N LEU A 162 -8.48 14.09 -7.79
CA LEU A 162 -7.18 13.66 -8.32
C LEU A 162 -6.41 14.87 -8.86
N SER A 163 -7.03 15.69 -9.70
CA SER A 163 -6.39 16.88 -10.26
C SER A 163 -5.88 17.84 -9.18
N THR A 164 -6.64 18.00 -8.09
CA THR A 164 -6.25 18.81 -6.94
C THR A 164 -5.05 18.20 -6.20
N MET A 165 -5.10 16.90 -5.88
CA MET A 165 -3.98 16.19 -5.24
C MET A 165 -2.69 16.30 -6.07
N LEU A 166 -2.79 16.06 -7.38
CA LEU A 166 -1.65 16.16 -8.30
C LEU A 166 -1.09 17.57 -8.30
N THR A 167 -1.93 18.61 -8.38
CA THR A 167 -1.48 20.00 -8.38
C THR A 167 -0.73 20.36 -7.10
N LEU A 168 -1.24 19.95 -5.94
CA LEU A 168 -0.60 20.20 -4.65
C LEU A 168 0.72 19.43 -4.48
N PHE A 169 0.76 18.18 -4.95
CA PHE A 169 1.86 17.26 -4.65
C PHE A 169 2.95 17.21 -5.75
N LYS A 170 2.66 17.64 -6.98
CA LYS A 170 3.59 17.63 -8.14
C LYS A 170 4.98 18.20 -7.86
N PRO A 171 5.17 19.29 -7.09
CA PRO A 171 6.50 19.83 -6.78
C PRO A 171 7.38 18.86 -5.98
N PHE A 172 6.76 17.95 -5.21
CA PHE A 172 7.43 17.02 -4.29
C PHE A 172 7.61 15.62 -4.88
N MET A 173 7.01 15.32 -6.03
CA MET A 173 7.17 14.04 -6.70
C MET A 173 8.59 13.87 -7.22
N SER A 174 9.26 12.79 -6.82
CA SER A 174 10.53 12.36 -7.41
C SER A 174 10.38 12.03 -8.90
N GLU A 175 11.48 12.05 -9.65
CA GLU A 175 11.47 11.66 -11.07
C GLU A 175 11.03 10.20 -11.25
N ILE A 176 11.44 9.32 -10.33
CA ILE A 176 11.02 7.91 -10.32
C ILE A 176 9.51 7.80 -10.15
N LEU A 177 8.91 8.54 -9.21
CA LEU A 177 7.46 8.54 -9.03
C LEU A 177 6.74 9.06 -10.30
N ARG A 178 7.24 10.13 -10.91
CA ARG A 178 6.63 10.69 -12.13
C ARG A 178 6.62 9.70 -13.29
N ARG A 179 7.66 8.87 -13.42
CA ARG A 179 7.78 7.85 -14.48
C ARG A 179 6.93 6.61 -14.24
N THR A 180 6.57 6.33 -12.99
CA THR A 180 5.77 5.16 -12.59
C THR A 180 4.28 5.48 -12.50
N LEU A 181 3.88 6.76 -12.57
CA LEU A 181 2.48 7.18 -12.55
C LEU A 181 1.85 7.12 -13.95
N HIS A 182 0.72 6.43 -14.04
CA HIS A 182 -0.11 6.31 -15.23
C HIS A 182 -1.51 6.84 -14.96
N PHE A 183 -2.01 7.71 -15.83
CA PHE A 183 -3.37 8.26 -15.76
C PHE A 183 -4.16 7.75 -16.94
N HIS A 184 -5.31 7.15 -16.67
CA HIS A 184 -6.13 6.50 -17.70
C HIS A 184 -7.39 7.31 -17.96
N SER A 185 -7.80 7.39 -19.23
CA SER A 185 -9.04 8.06 -19.65
C SER A 185 -10.26 7.21 -19.34
N SER A 186 -10.10 5.88 -19.37
CA SER A 186 -11.12 4.92 -18.95
C SER A 186 -10.50 3.74 -18.18
N PRO A 187 -11.25 3.04 -17.32
CA PRO A 187 -10.74 1.88 -16.59
C PRO A 187 -10.22 0.74 -17.48
N GLU A 188 -10.82 0.53 -18.65
CA GLU A 188 -10.46 -0.54 -19.58
C GLU A 188 -9.04 -0.40 -20.14
N GLU A 189 -8.47 0.82 -20.13
CA GLU A 189 -7.07 1.04 -20.50
C GLU A 189 -6.07 0.29 -19.59
N LEU A 190 -6.51 -0.17 -18.41
CA LEU A 190 -5.72 -1.08 -17.57
C LEU A 190 -5.35 -2.37 -18.30
N LEU A 191 -6.17 -2.83 -19.25
CA LEU A 191 -5.90 -4.05 -20.02
C LEU A 191 -4.70 -3.92 -20.96
N ASN A 192 -4.19 -2.70 -21.18
CA ASN A 192 -2.92 -2.47 -21.90
C ASN A 192 -1.69 -2.83 -21.05
N TYR A 193 -1.86 -2.93 -19.73
CA TYR A 193 -0.78 -3.14 -18.75
C TYR A 193 -0.93 -4.47 -18.01
N PHE A 194 -2.17 -4.92 -17.81
CA PHE A 194 -2.50 -6.10 -17.03
C PHE A 194 -3.33 -7.08 -17.87
N PRO A 195 -3.08 -8.39 -17.76
CA PRO A 195 -3.94 -9.38 -18.41
C PRO A 195 -5.35 -9.35 -17.80
N PRO A 196 -6.42 -9.65 -18.55
CA PRO A 196 -7.80 -9.53 -18.08
C PRO A 196 -8.09 -10.31 -16.79
N GLU A 197 -7.44 -11.47 -16.60
CA GLU A 197 -7.66 -12.40 -15.50
C GLU A 197 -7.26 -11.84 -14.12
N VAL A 198 -6.40 -10.81 -14.09
CA VAL A 198 -5.98 -10.16 -12.83
C VAL A 198 -6.72 -8.86 -12.56
N ILE A 199 -7.55 -8.39 -13.50
CA ILE A 199 -8.29 -7.13 -13.38
C ILE A 199 -9.76 -7.40 -13.06
N PRO A 200 -10.35 -6.72 -12.06
CA PRO A 200 -11.76 -6.84 -11.74
C PRO A 200 -12.69 -6.62 -12.94
N VAL A 201 -13.79 -7.36 -13.00
CA VAL A 201 -14.83 -7.24 -14.05
C VAL A 201 -15.35 -5.80 -14.23
N GLN A 202 -15.45 -5.04 -13.14
CA GLN A 202 -15.90 -3.65 -13.15
C GLN A 202 -14.92 -2.67 -13.84
N TYR A 203 -13.70 -3.11 -14.16
CA TYR A 203 -12.69 -2.34 -14.90
C TYR A 203 -12.32 -2.97 -16.24
N GLY A 204 -13.17 -3.86 -16.77
CA GLY A 204 -12.99 -4.49 -18.08
C GLY A 204 -12.27 -5.84 -18.07
N GLY A 205 -11.80 -6.32 -16.92
CA GLY A 205 -11.19 -7.64 -16.82
C GLY A 205 -12.19 -8.77 -16.59
N THR A 206 -11.71 -9.91 -16.08
CA THR A 206 -12.53 -11.12 -15.83
C THR A 206 -12.50 -11.59 -14.37
N LEU A 207 -11.79 -10.88 -13.48
CA LEU A 207 -11.70 -11.23 -12.06
C LEU A 207 -13.00 -10.86 -11.31
N SER A 208 -13.73 -11.86 -10.83
CA SER A 208 -14.95 -11.69 -10.01
C SER A 208 -14.71 -11.83 -8.51
N ASP A 209 -13.81 -12.74 -8.11
CA ASP A 209 -13.65 -13.17 -6.72
C ASP A 209 -12.33 -12.67 -6.12
N TYR A 210 -12.38 -11.55 -5.38
CA TYR A 210 -11.19 -10.89 -4.83
C TYR A 210 -11.44 -10.25 -3.45
N TYR A 211 -11.92 -11.07 -2.51
CA TYR A 211 -12.26 -10.61 -1.16
C TYR A 211 -11.02 -10.38 -0.29
N MET A 212 -10.90 -9.18 0.27
CA MET A 212 -9.79 -8.82 1.16
C MET A 212 -9.73 -9.72 2.40
N ALA A 213 -10.88 -10.17 2.91
CA ALA A 213 -10.99 -11.10 4.02
C ALA A 213 -10.24 -12.43 3.76
N ASP A 214 -10.36 -12.97 2.55
CA ASP A 214 -9.71 -14.24 2.18
C ASP A 214 -8.21 -14.07 2.04
N TRP A 215 -7.78 -12.95 1.44
CA TRP A 215 -6.36 -12.59 1.38
C TRP A 215 -5.76 -12.44 2.78
N MET A 216 -6.43 -11.69 3.68
CA MET A 216 -5.97 -11.49 5.05
C MET A 216 -5.88 -12.80 5.83
N LYS A 217 -6.88 -13.69 5.71
CA LYS A 217 -6.83 -15.04 6.33
C LYS A 217 -5.63 -15.84 5.83
N LYS A 218 -5.37 -15.83 4.52
CA LYS A 218 -4.23 -16.53 3.92
C LYS A 218 -2.90 -15.94 4.38
N ALA A 219 -2.76 -14.62 4.36
CA ALA A 219 -1.56 -13.92 4.81
C ALA A 219 -1.26 -14.22 6.29
N ASN A 220 -2.28 -14.23 7.14
CA ASN A 220 -2.16 -14.57 8.56
C ASN A 220 -1.84 -16.06 8.79
N LYS A 221 -2.38 -16.98 7.98
CA LYS A 221 -2.12 -18.42 8.12
C LYS A 221 -0.72 -18.83 7.66
N GLN A 222 -0.29 -18.35 6.48
CA GLN A 222 1.07 -18.62 5.97
C GLN A 222 2.15 -18.20 6.96
N HIS A 223 1.84 -17.20 7.77
CA HIS A 223 2.70 -16.74 8.82
C HIS A 223 2.85 -17.74 10.00
N GLU A 224 1.79 -18.45 10.41
CA GLU A 224 1.87 -19.49 11.46
C GLU A 224 2.78 -20.66 11.07
N ASP A 225 2.81 -20.99 9.76
CA ASP A 225 3.50 -22.17 9.23
C ASP A 225 5.00 -21.91 8.88
N LEU A 226 5.40 -20.66 8.63
CA LEU A 226 6.73 -20.32 8.10
C LEU A 226 7.78 -19.91 9.14
N THR A 227 7.45 -19.96 10.43
CA THR A 227 8.39 -19.58 11.49
C THR A 227 8.37 -20.60 12.63
N VAL A 228 9.53 -21.18 12.96
CA VAL A 228 9.73 -22.13 14.09
C VAL A 228 9.33 -21.48 15.44
N LYS A 229 9.23 -20.15 15.47
CA LYS A 229 8.56 -19.34 16.49
C LYS A 229 7.89 -18.12 15.83
N GLY A 230 6.78 -18.32 15.12
CA GLY A 230 5.75 -17.30 14.81
C GLY A 230 6.18 -15.85 15.02
N GLN A 231 6.64 -15.09 14.00
CA GLN A 231 6.81 -13.64 14.18
C GLN A 231 5.47 -13.08 14.68
N LYS A 232 5.33 -12.68 15.95
CA LYS A 232 4.07 -12.09 16.40
C LYS A 232 3.67 -11.04 15.39
N ASN A 233 2.40 -11.07 14.94
CA ASN A 233 1.87 -9.92 14.21
C ASN A 233 2.40 -8.69 14.93
N MET A 234 2.95 -7.72 14.20
CA MET A 234 3.36 -6.44 14.78
C MET A 234 2.17 -5.68 15.42
N PHE A 235 1.03 -6.37 15.56
CA PHE A 235 -0.24 -6.04 16.13
C PHE A 235 -0.64 -7.22 17.05
N PRO A 236 -0.43 -7.11 18.37
CA PRO A 236 -1.19 -7.88 19.35
C PRO A 236 -2.69 -7.54 19.30
#